data_AF-A0A7W5C1H8-F1
#
_entry.id   AF-A0A7W5C1H8-F1
#
_cell.length_a   1.000
_cell.length_b   1.000
_cell.length_c   1.000
_cell.angle_alpha   90.00
_cell.angle_beta   90.00
_cell.angle_gamma   90.00
#
_symmetry.space_group_name_H-M   'P 1'
#
loop_
_entity.id
_entity.type
_entity.pdbx_description
1 polymer ?
#
loop_
_entity_poly.entity_id
_entity_poly.type
_entity_poly.pdbx_seq_one_letter_code
_entity_poly.pdbx_strand_id
1 'polypeptide(L)'
;MIKRVIRTLRSSTKTGDPVDVVLHIGAPKCGSSAIQRFCVSHRDKLLALGYYYPEHTLDINGVSGGHTQVAGPLLSGKQEQAGATFQRWLKEARGHQATLMLSAEAFYGQHEAMAEICQGLRVKVIAFLRHPVDYLLANHNQGIKRHHSTRRLGDLLPEFLGRSAGHLAGLPLLQWAEAFGDENCCFMAYQSPSSGGAPVQGRFLQVLGISDEDVSSLLEHSEGITNRSYVKSALELKRLLNTVLEEAPDSLAHQVDWSLQGYSDRAQDEYGYTVADLTTEMRERLEQHLLKQMTPVVERFPELKAAAELPHEGGRAAGAGVLDLRAPLAALQADAPKAVQEIRVRAVELRDQGRQDYAFCKLLDILGIEFSEPAGEKPTPGLTEHQRKTLNKDNAGEADYLRELAVLLERQGLLEDALFAIERALQKRPTGLGIQNIKARIEKKLQSRETGLTALTDRTAEASDQ
;
A
#
# COMPACT_ATOMS: atom_id res chain seq x y z
N MET A 1 65.36 3.93 -37.01
CA MET A 1 64.31 3.43 -37.92
C MET A 1 63.40 2.51 -37.11
N ILE A 2 62.26 2.96 -36.59
CA ILE A 2 60.97 3.24 -37.26
C ILE A 2 60.09 1.98 -37.36
N LYS A 3 58.92 2.04 -36.67
CA LYS A 3 57.63 1.31 -36.88
C LYS A 3 57.59 -0.17 -36.44
N ARG A 4 56.51 -0.77 -35.91
CA ARG A 4 55.08 -0.42 -35.67
C ARG A 4 54.50 -1.53 -34.76
N VAL A 5 53.75 -1.23 -33.70
CA VAL A 5 52.27 -1.29 -33.60
C VAL A 5 51.67 -2.71 -33.60
N ILE A 6 51.13 -3.13 -32.44
CA ILE A 6 49.69 -3.46 -32.31
C ILE A 6 49.18 -2.81 -31.02
N ARG A 7 48.26 -1.88 -31.22
CA ARG A 7 47.49 -1.11 -30.24
C ARG A 7 46.13 -1.80 -30.18
N THR A 8 45.92 -2.67 -29.19
CA THR A 8 44.62 -3.32 -29.00
C THR A 8 43.79 -2.43 -28.09
N LEU A 9 42.78 -1.79 -28.69
CA LEU A 9 41.72 -1.04 -28.04
C LEU A 9 41.00 -1.91 -27.00
N ARG A 10 41.30 -1.72 -25.72
CA ARG A 10 40.36 -2.01 -24.63
C ARG A 10 39.36 -0.86 -24.57
N SER A 11 38.31 -1.01 -25.37
CA SER A 11 37.03 -0.34 -25.18
C SER A 11 36.27 -1.12 -24.10
N SER A 12 36.54 -0.80 -22.84
CA SER A 12 35.59 -1.03 -21.74
C SER A 12 35.73 0.18 -20.82
N THR A 13 34.62 0.89 -20.64
CA THR A 13 34.44 2.05 -19.77
C THR A 13 35.24 1.93 -18.47
N LYS A 14 36.11 2.91 -18.24
CA LYS A 14 36.82 3.09 -16.97
C LYS A 14 35.79 3.25 -15.85
N THR A 15 35.80 2.35 -14.88
CA THR A 15 35.21 2.55 -13.56
C THR A 15 35.88 3.76 -12.91
N GLY A 16 35.10 4.83 -12.74
CA GLY A 16 35.52 6.14 -12.26
C GLY A 16 35.93 6.14 -10.79
N ASP A 17 36.47 7.28 -10.36
CA ASP A 17 37.08 7.52 -9.05
C ASP A 17 36.30 6.95 -7.82
N PRO A 18 37.00 6.61 -6.72
CA PRO A 18 36.39 5.93 -5.57
C PRO A 18 35.23 6.74 -4.96
N VAL A 19 34.10 6.13 -4.64
CA VAL A 19 32.97 6.82 -3.99
C VAL A 19 33.29 7.04 -2.50
N ASP A 20 32.95 8.19 -1.93
CA ASP A 20 33.17 8.45 -0.50
C ASP A 20 31.99 7.94 0.33
N VAL A 21 30.77 8.07 -0.18
CA VAL A 21 29.52 7.72 0.52
C VAL A 21 28.51 7.06 -0.41
N VAL A 22 27.88 5.99 0.05
CA VAL A 22 26.69 5.39 -0.57
C VAL A 22 25.48 5.62 0.32
N LEU A 23 24.41 6.18 -0.25
CA LEU A 23 23.13 6.41 0.42
C LEU A 23 22.06 5.52 -0.21
N HIS A 24 21.57 4.52 0.54
CA HIS A 24 20.34 3.82 0.21
C HIS A 24 19.15 4.51 0.87
N ILE A 25 18.29 5.12 0.06
CA ILE A 25 17.30 6.11 0.54
C ILE A 25 15.87 5.57 0.62
N GLY A 26 15.62 4.30 0.29
CA GLY A 26 14.27 3.76 0.10
C GLY A 26 13.96 3.51 -1.39
N ALA A 27 12.74 3.63 -1.89
CA ALA A 27 11.51 4.16 -1.31
C ALA A 27 10.88 3.23 -0.25
N PRO A 28 9.90 3.71 0.55
CA PRO A 28 9.28 2.86 1.55
C PRO A 28 8.66 1.61 0.92
N LYS A 29 8.64 0.50 1.67
CA LYS A 29 8.01 -0.77 1.23
C LYS A 29 8.68 -1.45 0.02
N CYS A 30 9.93 -1.07 -0.30
CA CYS A 30 10.76 -1.65 -1.36
C CYS A 30 11.85 -2.59 -0.83
N GLY A 31 11.63 -3.20 0.34
CA GLY A 31 12.54 -4.19 0.92
C GLY A 31 13.73 -3.61 1.70
N SER A 32 13.68 -2.34 2.11
CA SER A 32 14.76 -1.67 2.86
C SER A 32 15.16 -2.42 4.13
N SER A 33 14.21 -2.94 4.91
CA SER A 33 14.52 -3.73 6.11
C SER A 33 15.29 -5.01 5.80
N ALA A 34 15.05 -5.64 4.63
CA ALA A 34 15.78 -6.82 4.20
C ALA A 34 17.24 -6.48 3.84
N ILE A 35 17.45 -5.37 3.12
CA ILE A 35 18.80 -4.84 2.82
C ILE A 35 19.53 -4.49 4.12
N GLN A 36 18.89 -3.75 5.02
CA GLN A 36 19.50 -3.26 6.26
C GLN A 36 19.87 -4.39 7.21
N ARG A 37 18.98 -5.36 7.41
CA ARG A 37 19.26 -6.56 8.20
C ARG A 37 20.44 -7.33 7.61
N PHE A 38 20.42 -7.53 6.29
CA PHE A 38 21.51 -8.20 5.58
C PHE A 38 22.84 -7.48 5.77
N CYS A 39 22.86 -6.14 5.64
CA CYS A 39 24.09 -5.36 5.80
C CYS A 39 24.63 -5.45 7.22
N VAL A 40 23.77 -5.43 8.24
CA VAL A 40 24.19 -5.63 9.64
C VAL A 40 24.77 -7.01 9.89
N SER A 41 24.15 -8.06 9.35
CA SER A 41 24.64 -9.43 9.55
C SER A 41 25.91 -9.74 8.75
N HIS A 42 26.30 -8.88 7.80
CA HIS A 42 27.46 -9.08 6.92
C HIS A 42 28.49 -7.93 7.00
N ARG A 43 28.48 -7.12 8.08
CA ARG A 43 29.34 -5.93 8.21
C ARG A 43 30.82 -6.23 7.97
N ASP A 44 31.36 -7.29 8.55
CA ASP A 44 32.78 -7.62 8.41
C ASP A 44 33.14 -8.01 6.97
N LYS A 45 32.27 -8.76 6.30
CA LYS A 45 32.46 -9.14 4.89
C LYS A 45 32.33 -7.93 3.97
N LEU A 46 31.37 -7.04 4.23
CA LEU A 46 31.21 -5.77 3.50
C LEU A 46 32.43 -4.86 3.69
N LEU A 47 32.98 -4.82 4.91
CA LEU A 47 34.18 -4.04 5.21
C LEU A 47 35.40 -4.58 4.44
N ALA A 48 35.56 -5.90 4.35
CA ALA A 48 36.61 -6.53 3.54
C ALA A 48 36.47 -6.22 2.04
N LEU A 49 35.24 -5.96 1.56
CA LEU A 49 34.94 -5.50 0.20
C LEU A 49 35.04 -3.97 0.04
N GLY A 50 35.46 -3.23 1.07
CA GLY A 50 35.65 -1.77 1.01
C GLY A 50 34.41 -0.95 1.35
N TYR A 51 33.40 -1.51 2.02
CA TYR A 51 32.19 -0.80 2.47
C TYR A 51 32.06 -0.83 4.00
N TYR A 52 32.15 0.34 4.61
CA TYR A 52 31.87 0.52 6.03
C TYR A 52 30.37 0.76 6.24
N TYR A 53 29.69 -0.22 6.84
CA TYR A 53 28.29 -0.10 7.26
C TYR A 53 28.22 0.08 8.78
N PRO A 54 27.84 1.27 9.30
CA PRO A 54 27.70 1.49 10.72
C PRO A 54 26.68 0.55 11.38
N GLU A 55 26.89 0.29 12.67
CA GLU A 55 25.97 -0.54 13.43
C GLU A 55 24.69 0.21 13.78
N HIS A 56 23.56 -0.49 13.73
CA HIS A 56 22.27 -0.01 14.20
C HIS A 56 21.46 -1.16 14.81
N THR A 57 20.46 -0.84 15.64
CA THR A 57 19.65 -1.85 16.31
C THR A 57 18.64 -2.50 15.37
N LEU A 58 18.36 -3.78 15.62
CA LEU A 58 17.23 -4.51 15.06
C LEU A 58 16.16 -4.63 16.14
N ASP A 59 14.88 -4.63 15.75
CA ASP A 59 13.80 -4.94 16.69
C ASP A 59 13.75 -6.44 17.06
N ILE A 60 12.85 -6.81 17.97
CA ILE A 60 12.66 -8.21 18.42
C ILE A 60 12.31 -9.17 17.28
N ASN A 61 11.77 -8.67 16.17
CA ASN A 61 11.42 -9.44 14.97
C ASN A 61 12.55 -9.39 13.91
N GLY A 62 13.69 -8.79 14.24
CA GLY A 62 14.82 -8.61 13.33
C GLY A 62 14.54 -7.61 12.21
N VAL A 63 13.56 -6.72 12.37
CA VAL A 63 13.29 -5.61 11.45
C VAL A 63 14.24 -4.47 11.77
N SER A 64 14.91 -3.96 10.74
CA SER A 64 15.76 -2.78 10.86
C SER A 64 14.98 -1.50 10.53
N GLY A 65 15.22 -0.44 11.31
CA GLY A 65 14.87 0.94 10.95
C GLY A 65 15.93 1.63 10.09
N GLY A 66 17.07 0.99 9.88
CA GLY A 66 18.23 1.58 9.21
C GLY A 66 18.98 2.57 10.11
N HIS A 67 19.71 3.47 9.49
CA HIS A 67 20.53 4.49 10.13
C HIS A 67 19.71 5.70 10.59
N THR A 68 18.69 5.44 11.41
CA THR A 68 17.80 6.45 11.99
C THR A 68 18.53 7.44 12.90
N GLN A 69 19.76 7.13 13.34
CA GLN A 69 20.61 8.06 14.08
C GLN A 69 21.05 9.27 13.24
N VAL A 70 21.02 9.16 11.91
CA VAL A 70 21.17 10.31 11.00
C VAL A 70 19.79 10.74 10.47
N ALA A 71 19.01 9.80 9.93
CA ALA A 71 17.76 10.14 9.25
C ALA A 71 16.65 10.66 10.18
N GLY A 72 16.57 10.16 11.42
CA GLY A 72 15.56 10.57 12.41
C GLY A 72 15.73 12.03 12.87
N PRO A 73 16.94 12.47 13.24
CA PRO A 73 17.21 13.89 13.50
C PRO A 73 16.87 14.80 12.32
N LEU A 74 17.13 14.37 11.07
CA LEU A 74 16.73 15.14 9.87
C LEU A 74 15.21 15.34 9.80
N LEU A 75 14.41 14.29 10.02
CA LEU A 75 12.95 14.39 10.07
C LEU A 75 12.43 15.33 11.17
N SER A 76 13.22 15.53 12.23
CA SER A 76 12.87 16.39 13.36
C SER A 76 13.51 17.79 13.28
N GLY A 77 14.12 18.15 12.15
CA GLY A 77 14.81 19.44 11.96
C GLY A 77 16.11 19.60 12.75
N LYS A 78 16.67 18.52 13.31
CA LYS A 78 17.91 18.52 14.11
C LYS A 78 19.14 18.22 13.24
N GLN A 79 19.38 19.10 12.27
CA GLN A 79 20.41 18.90 11.24
C GLN A 79 21.84 18.82 11.79
N GLU A 80 22.17 19.61 12.82
CA GLU A 80 23.49 19.57 13.46
C GLU A 80 23.78 18.20 14.09
N GLN A 81 22.79 17.59 14.75
CA GLN A 81 22.92 16.25 15.34
C GLN A 81 23.11 15.17 14.27
N ALA A 82 22.38 15.27 13.15
CA ALA A 82 22.55 14.38 12.00
C ALA A 82 23.97 14.51 11.42
N GLY A 83 24.42 15.75 11.19
CA GLY A 83 25.74 16.06 10.65
C GLY A 83 26.87 15.55 11.55
N ALA A 84 26.79 15.75 12.87
CA ALA A 84 27.78 15.25 13.82
C ALA A 84 27.89 13.70 13.79
N THR A 85 26.75 13.01 13.72
CA THR A 85 26.71 11.54 13.62
C THR A 85 27.30 11.07 12.29
N PHE A 86 26.91 11.70 11.19
CA PHE A 86 27.42 11.40 9.85
C PHE A 86 28.94 11.59 9.77
N GLN A 87 29.47 12.72 10.24
CA GLN A 87 30.90 13.02 10.19
C GLN A 87 31.73 12.04 11.02
N ARG A 88 31.20 11.59 12.17
CA ARG A 88 31.83 10.54 12.97
C ARG A 88 31.96 9.23 12.18
N TRP A 89 30.87 8.76 11.58
CA TRP A 89 30.89 7.53 10.78
C TRP A 89 31.73 7.66 9.51
N LEU A 90 31.76 8.83 8.88
CA LEU A 90 32.63 9.10 7.72
C LEU A 90 34.11 9.02 8.12
N LYS A 91 34.47 9.54 9.30
CA LYS A 91 35.83 9.43 9.84
C LYS A 91 36.22 7.98 10.12
N GLU A 92 35.31 7.19 10.68
CA GLU A 92 35.51 5.75 10.91
C GLU A 92 35.71 5.00 9.58
N ALA A 93 34.84 5.23 8.59
CA ALA A 93 34.95 4.64 7.25
C ALA A 93 36.32 4.94 6.59
N ARG A 94 36.75 6.20 6.65
CA ARG A 94 38.07 6.64 6.17
C ARG A 94 39.23 5.96 6.91
N GLY A 95 39.09 5.75 8.22
CA GLY A 95 40.05 5.00 9.03
C GLY A 95 40.22 3.55 8.56
N HIS A 96 39.15 2.96 8.01
CA HIS A 96 39.17 1.63 7.39
C HIS A 96 39.50 1.64 5.89
N GLN A 97 39.80 2.79 5.29
CA GLN A 97 39.96 2.96 3.84
C GLN A 97 38.75 2.44 3.04
N ALA A 98 37.55 2.59 3.60
CA ALA A 98 36.31 2.08 3.07
C ALA A 98 35.31 3.22 2.76
N THR A 99 34.38 2.93 1.85
CA THR A 99 33.24 3.79 1.51
C THR A 99 32.22 3.75 2.65
N LEU A 100 31.73 4.90 3.12
CA LEU A 100 30.64 4.93 4.11
C LEU A 100 29.32 4.52 3.43
N MET A 101 28.65 3.49 3.94
CA MET A 101 27.36 3.05 3.41
C MET A 101 26.25 3.26 4.45
N LEU A 102 25.28 4.11 4.12
CA LEU A 102 24.10 4.38 4.95
C LEU A 102 22.83 3.90 4.24
N SER A 103 21.84 3.52 5.04
CA SER A 103 20.56 3.01 4.57
C SER A 103 19.47 3.35 5.57
N ALA A 104 18.44 4.09 5.14
CA ALA A 104 17.24 4.35 5.93
C ALA A 104 16.11 4.83 5.00
N GLU A 105 14.88 4.33 5.17
CA GLU A 105 13.71 4.83 4.42
C GLU A 105 13.40 6.29 4.74
N ALA A 106 13.74 6.73 5.96
CA ALA A 106 13.59 8.10 6.40
C ALA A 106 14.45 9.10 5.59
N PHE A 107 15.44 8.65 4.81
CA PHE A 107 16.16 9.53 3.90
C PHE A 107 15.32 9.93 2.68
N TYR A 108 14.26 9.21 2.31
CA TYR A 108 13.61 9.36 1.00
C TYR A 108 13.24 10.81 0.64
N GLY A 109 12.77 11.60 1.61
CA GLY A 109 12.44 13.01 1.43
C GLY A 109 13.51 14.03 1.88
N GLN A 110 14.74 13.60 2.17
CA GLN A 110 15.78 14.40 2.84
C GLN A 110 16.94 14.82 1.93
N HIS A 111 16.67 15.03 0.64
CA HIS A 111 17.68 15.33 -0.38
C HIS A 111 18.45 16.62 -0.08
N GLU A 112 17.77 17.73 0.27
CA GLU A 112 18.41 19.02 0.59
C GLU A 112 19.38 18.90 1.77
N ALA A 113 18.89 18.40 2.92
CA ALA A 113 19.70 18.29 4.12
C ALA A 113 20.89 17.33 3.94
N MET A 114 20.71 16.24 3.17
CA MET A 114 21.81 15.33 2.87
C MET A 114 22.81 15.93 1.87
N ALA A 115 22.38 16.76 0.92
CA ALA A 115 23.29 17.46 0.01
C ALA A 115 24.20 18.43 0.77
N GLU A 116 23.67 19.12 1.78
CA GLU A 116 24.45 19.99 2.66
C GLU A 116 25.45 19.18 3.51
N ILE A 117 24.99 18.09 4.15
CA ILE A 117 25.86 17.22 4.97
C ILE A 117 26.98 16.58 4.14
N CYS A 118 26.70 16.23 2.89
CA CYS A 118 27.63 15.57 1.99
C CYS A 118 28.45 16.54 1.12
N GLN A 119 28.41 17.84 1.38
CA GLN A 119 29.09 18.83 0.56
C GLN A 119 30.58 18.50 0.37
N GLY A 120 31.02 18.46 -0.90
CA GLY A 120 32.40 18.14 -1.25
C GLY A 120 32.77 16.66 -1.22
N LEU A 121 31.81 15.76 -1.00
CA LEU A 121 31.99 14.31 -1.07
C LEU A 121 31.46 13.76 -2.41
N ARG A 122 32.05 12.67 -2.88
CA ARG A 122 31.48 11.87 -3.98
C ARG A 122 30.47 10.90 -3.40
N VAL A 123 29.22 11.09 -3.78
CA VAL A 123 28.09 10.35 -3.23
C VAL A 123 27.44 9.52 -4.33
N LYS A 124 27.09 8.27 -4.01
CA LYS A 124 26.22 7.44 -4.82
C LYS A 124 24.89 7.26 -4.11
N VAL A 125 23.79 7.60 -4.78
CA VAL A 125 22.43 7.46 -4.25
C VAL A 125 21.79 6.23 -4.88
N ILE A 126 21.25 5.34 -4.06
CA ILE A 126 20.58 4.11 -4.50
C ILE A 126 19.16 4.12 -3.98
N ALA A 127 18.21 3.87 -4.88
CA ALA A 127 16.81 3.70 -4.50
C ALA A 127 16.13 2.58 -5.29
N PHE A 128 15.14 1.97 -4.66
CA PHE A 128 14.23 1.04 -5.30
C PHE A 128 12.83 1.67 -5.33
N LEU A 129 12.12 1.55 -6.45
CA LEU A 129 10.77 2.05 -6.63
C LEU A 129 9.83 0.91 -6.94
N ARG A 130 8.78 0.79 -6.13
CA ARG A 130 7.71 -0.20 -6.29
C ARG A 130 6.56 0.41 -7.06
N HIS A 131 5.83 -0.43 -7.81
CA HIS A 131 4.60 0.01 -8.46
C HIS A 131 3.65 0.69 -7.46
N PRO A 132 3.15 1.91 -7.71
CA PRO A 132 2.39 2.68 -6.72
C PRO A 132 1.15 1.97 -6.17
N VAL A 133 0.46 1.19 -7.01
CA VAL A 133 -0.71 0.40 -6.57
C VAL A 133 -0.30 -0.76 -5.65
N ASP A 134 0.82 -1.43 -5.94
CA ASP A 134 1.34 -2.51 -5.11
C ASP A 134 1.90 -1.96 -3.78
N TYR A 135 2.45 -0.75 -3.81
CA TYR A 135 2.77 -0.01 -2.59
C TYR A 135 1.52 0.22 -1.72
N LEU A 136 0.41 0.71 -2.30
CA LEU A 136 -0.82 0.99 -1.57
C LEU A 136 -1.36 -0.28 -0.89
N LEU A 137 -1.34 -1.42 -1.59
CA LEU A 137 -1.69 -2.73 -1.03
C LEU A 137 -0.76 -3.10 0.13
N ALA A 138 0.56 -2.97 -0.05
CA ALA A 138 1.53 -3.30 0.99
C ALA A 138 1.42 -2.39 2.22
N ASN A 139 1.08 -1.12 2.03
CA ASN A 139 0.83 -0.16 3.11
C ASN A 139 -0.47 -0.46 3.84
N HIS A 140 -1.53 -0.78 3.11
CA HIS A 140 -2.81 -1.21 3.68
C HIS A 140 -2.64 -2.46 4.56
N ASN A 141 -1.94 -3.47 4.05
CA ASN A 141 -1.63 -4.70 4.80
C ASN A 141 -0.82 -4.39 6.07
N GLN A 142 0.12 -3.44 6.01
CA GLN A 142 0.87 -3.01 7.20
C GLN A 142 -0.02 -2.29 8.21
N GLY A 143 -0.96 -1.45 7.76
CA GLY A 143 -1.96 -0.81 8.61
C GLY A 143 -2.76 -1.82 9.42
N ILE A 144 -3.18 -2.92 8.78
CA ILE A 144 -3.89 -4.02 9.45
C ILE A 144 -2.95 -4.75 10.44
N LYS A 145 -1.72 -5.06 10.05
CA LYS A 145 -0.80 -5.83 10.90
C LYS A 145 -0.33 -5.07 12.14
N ARG A 146 0.05 -3.80 11.99
CA ARG A 146 0.83 -3.04 13.00
C ARG A 146 0.10 -1.84 13.61
N HIS A 147 -0.96 -1.37 12.98
CA HIS A 147 -1.65 -0.13 13.39
C HIS A 147 -3.13 -0.38 13.69
N HIS A 148 -3.50 -1.63 13.97
CA HIS A 148 -4.86 -2.05 14.30
C HIS A 148 -5.95 -1.57 13.32
N SER A 149 -5.59 -1.35 12.04
CA SER A 149 -6.56 -0.86 11.07
C SER A 149 -7.66 -1.90 10.81
N THR A 150 -8.90 -1.44 10.81
CA THR A 150 -10.11 -2.23 10.53
C THR A 150 -10.72 -1.88 9.17
N ARG A 151 -10.29 -0.79 8.52
CA ARG A 151 -10.82 -0.31 7.24
C ARG A 151 -10.48 -1.26 6.11
N ARG A 152 -11.29 -1.33 5.06
CA ARG A 152 -10.93 -2.03 3.80
C ARG A 152 -10.17 -1.08 2.88
N LEU A 153 -9.43 -1.65 1.92
CA LEU A 153 -8.74 -0.85 0.91
C LEU A 153 -9.69 0.05 0.13
N GLY A 154 -10.86 -0.47 -0.27
CA GLY A 154 -11.88 0.31 -1.00
C GLY A 154 -12.32 1.56 -0.25
N ASP A 155 -12.41 1.49 1.08
CA ASP A 155 -12.80 2.63 1.93
C ASP A 155 -11.73 3.71 1.98
N LEU A 156 -10.47 3.37 1.72
CA LEU A 156 -9.33 4.29 1.77
C LEU A 156 -9.08 4.97 0.42
N LEU A 157 -9.53 4.37 -0.69
CA LEU A 157 -9.23 4.86 -2.03
C LEU A 157 -9.71 6.29 -2.32
N PRO A 158 -10.92 6.73 -1.93
CA PRO A 158 -11.36 8.10 -2.17
C PRO A 158 -10.42 9.15 -1.54
N GLU A 159 -9.92 8.88 -0.33
CA GLU A 159 -8.97 9.76 0.35
C GLU A 159 -7.62 9.80 -0.36
N PHE A 160 -7.16 8.67 -0.91
CA PHE A 160 -5.91 8.61 -1.67
C PHE A 160 -6.01 9.32 -3.02
N LEU A 161 -7.11 9.14 -3.74
CA LEU A 161 -7.34 9.79 -5.04
C LEU A 161 -7.50 11.31 -4.90
N GLY A 162 -7.96 11.80 -3.75
CA GLY A 162 -8.10 13.23 -3.46
C GLY A 162 -6.82 13.94 -3.04
N ARG A 163 -5.68 13.24 -2.90
CA ARG A 163 -4.40 13.81 -2.43
C ARG A 163 -3.30 13.65 -3.47
N SER A 164 -2.30 14.54 -3.43
CA SER A 164 -1.06 14.36 -4.17
C SER A 164 -0.33 13.11 -3.65
N ALA A 165 -0.02 12.19 -4.56
CA ALA A 165 0.66 10.92 -4.26
C ALA A 165 2.09 10.92 -4.82
N GLY A 166 2.68 12.10 -5.02
CA GLY A 166 3.99 12.27 -5.63
C GLY A 166 5.11 11.47 -4.96
N HIS A 167 5.06 11.33 -3.63
CA HIS A 167 5.99 10.48 -2.88
C HIS A 167 5.89 8.99 -3.26
N LEU A 168 4.71 8.51 -3.66
CA LEU A 168 4.51 7.12 -4.12
C LEU A 168 4.94 6.94 -5.58
N ALA A 169 4.76 7.99 -6.38
CA ALA A 169 5.08 7.99 -7.81
C ALA A 169 6.56 8.24 -8.11
N GLY A 170 7.42 8.33 -7.10
CA GLY A 170 8.86 8.50 -7.29
C GLY A 170 9.32 9.95 -7.42
N LEU A 171 8.47 10.96 -7.23
CA LEU A 171 8.88 12.37 -7.40
C LEU A 171 10.09 12.79 -6.55
N PRO A 172 10.27 12.32 -5.30
CA PRO A 172 11.47 12.63 -4.53
C PRO A 172 12.76 12.19 -5.22
N LEU A 173 12.73 11.15 -6.07
CA LEU A 173 13.90 10.70 -6.83
C LEU A 173 14.42 11.79 -7.77
N LEU A 174 13.53 12.59 -8.35
CA LEU A 174 13.92 13.74 -9.17
C LEU A 174 14.67 14.78 -8.33
N GLN A 175 14.23 15.01 -7.10
CA GLN A 175 14.87 15.97 -6.19
C GLN A 175 16.26 15.48 -5.73
N TRP A 176 16.40 14.17 -5.50
CA TRP A 176 17.70 13.54 -5.27
C TRP A 176 18.63 13.70 -6.47
N ALA A 177 18.10 13.53 -7.68
CA ALA A 177 18.86 13.70 -8.91
C ALA A 177 19.29 15.16 -9.16
N GLU A 178 18.44 16.15 -8.83
CA GLU A 178 18.83 17.56 -8.84
C GLU A 178 19.95 17.87 -7.82
N ALA A 179 19.87 17.26 -6.63
CA ALA A 179 20.81 17.52 -5.56
C ALA A 179 22.19 16.87 -5.76
N PHE A 180 22.24 15.69 -6.40
CA PHE A 180 23.46 14.88 -6.51
C PHE A 180 23.93 14.61 -7.94
N GLY A 181 23.12 14.92 -8.96
CA GLY A 181 23.40 14.59 -10.36
C GLY A 181 22.88 13.21 -10.75
N ASP A 182 22.43 13.07 -12.00
CA ASP A 182 21.86 11.84 -12.54
C ASP A 182 22.87 10.69 -12.55
N GLU A 183 24.14 10.98 -12.84
CA GLU A 183 25.24 10.00 -12.90
C GLU A 183 25.57 9.39 -11.53
N ASN A 184 25.18 10.06 -10.44
CA ASN A 184 25.37 9.62 -9.08
C ASN A 184 24.15 8.87 -8.53
N CYS A 185 23.05 8.84 -9.28
CA CYS A 185 21.80 8.22 -8.88
C CYS A 185 21.59 6.87 -9.61
N CYS A 186 21.34 5.82 -8.84
CA CYS A 186 20.98 4.50 -9.36
C CYS A 186 19.62 4.09 -8.79
N PHE A 187 18.58 4.28 -9.61
CA PHE A 187 17.21 3.96 -9.26
C PHE A 187 16.73 2.72 -10.01
N MET A 188 16.06 1.81 -9.32
CA MET A 188 15.65 0.52 -9.87
C MET A 188 14.20 0.19 -9.56
N ALA A 189 13.55 -0.55 -10.45
CA ALA A 189 12.26 -1.15 -10.14
C ALA A 189 12.40 -2.23 -9.06
N TYR A 190 11.48 -2.20 -8.09
CA TYR A 190 11.31 -3.25 -7.09
C TYR A 190 10.16 -4.17 -7.51
N GLN A 191 10.44 -5.47 -7.55
CA GLN A 191 9.43 -6.50 -7.69
C GLN A 191 9.44 -7.36 -6.42
N SER A 192 8.27 -7.53 -5.81
CA SER A 192 8.18 -8.34 -4.60
C SER A 192 8.48 -9.82 -4.90
N PRO A 193 9.08 -10.58 -3.97
CA PRO A 193 9.25 -12.03 -4.14
C PRO A 193 7.92 -12.77 -4.36
N SER A 194 6.84 -12.31 -3.73
CA SER A 194 5.47 -12.83 -3.94
C SER A 194 4.97 -12.63 -5.37
N SER A 195 5.51 -11.66 -6.10
CA SER A 195 5.21 -11.39 -7.52
C SER A 195 6.28 -11.97 -8.45
N GLY A 196 7.13 -12.90 -7.98
CA GLY A 196 8.19 -13.52 -8.76
C GLY A 196 9.51 -12.74 -8.83
N GLY A 197 9.67 -11.69 -8.02
CA GLY A 197 10.91 -10.93 -7.93
C GLY A 197 12.04 -11.68 -7.23
N ALA A 198 13.29 -11.43 -7.64
CA ALA A 198 14.47 -11.93 -6.94
C ALA A 198 14.67 -11.20 -5.59
N PRO A 199 15.45 -11.76 -4.64
CA PRO A 199 15.81 -11.08 -3.41
C PRO A 199 16.48 -9.73 -3.68
N VAL A 200 15.94 -8.66 -3.08
CA VAL A 200 16.42 -7.28 -3.31
C VAL A 200 17.87 -7.08 -2.89
N GLN A 201 18.37 -7.88 -1.94
CA GLN A 201 19.74 -7.82 -1.44
C GLN A 201 20.75 -8.09 -2.56
N GLY A 202 20.52 -9.11 -3.39
CA GLY A 202 21.42 -9.42 -4.50
C GLY A 202 21.51 -8.27 -5.49
N ARG A 203 20.36 -7.69 -5.85
CA ARG A 203 20.31 -6.54 -6.75
C ARG A 203 20.99 -5.30 -6.15
N PHE A 204 20.83 -5.07 -4.85
CA PHE A 204 21.51 -3.99 -4.14
C PHE A 204 23.05 -4.14 -4.20
N LEU A 205 23.58 -5.34 -3.95
CA LEU A 205 25.02 -5.60 -4.01
C LEU A 205 25.59 -5.44 -5.42
N GLN A 206 24.88 -5.90 -6.45
CA GLN A 206 25.28 -5.69 -7.84
C GLN A 206 25.39 -4.20 -8.17
N VAL A 207 24.46 -3.37 -7.68
CA VAL A 207 24.54 -1.92 -7.87
C VAL A 207 25.67 -1.28 -7.08
N LEU A 208 26.07 -1.82 -5.94
CA LEU A 208 27.29 -1.37 -5.27
C LEU A 208 28.53 -1.59 -6.15
N GLY A 209 28.48 -2.55 -7.08
CA GLY A 209 29.62 -2.95 -7.93
C GLY A 209 30.36 -4.17 -7.39
N ILE A 210 29.73 -4.93 -6.48
CA ILE A 210 30.25 -6.18 -5.95
C ILE A 210 30.13 -7.26 -7.04
N SER A 211 31.15 -8.10 -7.20
CA SER A 211 31.21 -9.15 -8.24
C SER A 211 30.09 -10.18 -8.07
N ASP A 212 29.64 -10.79 -9.16
CA ASP A 212 28.59 -11.82 -9.07
C ASP A 212 29.03 -13.03 -8.23
N GLU A 213 30.33 -13.34 -8.20
CA GLU A 213 30.91 -14.36 -7.33
C GLU A 213 30.76 -13.99 -5.84
N ASP A 214 31.11 -12.76 -5.46
CA ASP A 214 30.98 -12.27 -4.09
C ASP A 214 29.51 -12.13 -3.67
N VAL A 215 28.63 -11.70 -4.59
CA VAL A 215 27.18 -11.65 -4.35
C VAL A 215 26.65 -13.04 -4.02
N SER A 216 27.01 -14.04 -4.80
CA SER A 216 26.57 -15.43 -4.59
C SER A 216 27.04 -15.95 -3.23
N SER A 217 28.33 -15.76 -2.92
CA SER A 217 28.93 -16.13 -1.63
C SER A 217 28.23 -15.47 -0.42
N LEU A 218 27.89 -14.19 -0.53
CA LEU A 218 27.19 -13.48 0.52
C LEU A 218 25.74 -13.95 0.71
N LEU A 219 25.04 -14.28 -0.38
CA LEU A 219 23.65 -14.73 -0.32
C LEU A 219 23.49 -16.17 0.18
N GLU A 220 24.47 -17.07 -0.08
CA GLU A 220 24.46 -18.44 0.46
C GLU A 220 24.42 -18.47 1.99
N HIS A 221 25.01 -17.46 2.65
CA HIS A 221 25.02 -17.33 4.11
C HIS A 221 23.77 -16.63 4.66
N SER A 222 22.83 -16.27 3.80
CA SER A 222 21.57 -15.61 4.15
C SER A 222 20.44 -16.64 4.28
N GLU A 223 20.65 -17.70 5.06
CA GLU A 223 19.57 -18.61 5.41
C GLU A 223 18.65 -17.97 6.45
N GLY A 224 17.35 -17.94 6.13
CA GLY A 224 16.31 -17.75 7.12
C GLY A 224 15.64 -16.39 7.10
N ILE A 225 14.31 -16.46 6.93
CA ILE A 225 13.32 -15.41 7.16
C ILE A 225 13.05 -14.56 5.91
N THR A 226 12.44 -15.20 4.91
CA THR A 226 11.45 -14.51 4.07
C THR A 226 10.19 -14.34 4.91
N ASN A 227 10.05 -13.18 5.54
CA ASN A 227 8.82 -12.81 6.26
C ASN A 227 7.70 -12.69 5.22
N ARG A 228 7.02 -13.80 4.92
CA ARG A 228 5.99 -13.84 3.87
C ARG A 228 4.86 -12.91 4.29
N SER A 229 4.25 -12.23 3.31
CA SER A 229 3.03 -11.47 3.60
C SER A 229 1.94 -12.40 4.10
N TYR A 230 0.97 -11.87 4.85
CA TYR A 230 -0.20 -12.68 5.21
C TYR A 230 -0.91 -13.14 3.94
N VAL A 231 -1.46 -14.35 3.99
CA VAL A 231 -2.47 -14.79 3.03
C VAL A 231 -3.78 -14.05 3.24
N LYS A 232 -4.65 -13.99 2.22
CA LYS A 232 -5.88 -13.17 2.22
C LYS A 232 -6.78 -13.44 3.44
N SER A 233 -7.01 -14.70 3.80
CA SER A 233 -7.85 -15.14 4.90
C SER A 233 -7.27 -14.70 6.26
N ALA A 234 -5.97 -14.87 6.47
CA ALA A 234 -5.28 -14.43 7.67
C ALA A 234 -5.31 -12.90 7.82
N LEU A 235 -5.17 -12.16 6.71
CA LEU A 235 -5.28 -10.69 6.72
C LEU A 235 -6.70 -10.21 7.03
N GLU A 236 -7.71 -10.79 6.40
CA GLU A 236 -9.10 -10.45 6.68
C GLU A 236 -9.47 -10.81 8.13
N LEU A 237 -9.02 -11.97 8.64
CA LEU A 237 -9.24 -12.32 10.05
C LEU A 237 -8.54 -11.33 10.98
N LYS A 238 -7.28 -10.95 10.72
CA LYS A 238 -6.57 -9.93 11.52
C LYS A 238 -7.31 -8.59 11.51
N ARG A 239 -7.80 -8.14 10.34
CA ARG A 239 -8.58 -6.90 10.21
C ARG A 239 -9.84 -6.93 11.08
N LEU A 240 -10.53 -8.07 11.14
CA LEU A 240 -11.70 -8.25 12.00
C LEU A 240 -11.30 -8.28 13.48
N LEU A 241 -10.26 -9.03 13.84
CA LEU A 241 -9.74 -9.08 15.21
C LEU A 241 -9.29 -7.71 15.72
N ASN A 242 -8.78 -6.84 14.85
CA ASN A 242 -8.39 -5.48 15.24
C ASN A 242 -9.55 -4.66 15.84
N THR A 243 -10.80 -5.02 15.56
CA THR A 243 -11.97 -4.39 16.22
C THR A 243 -11.94 -4.58 17.74
N VAL A 244 -11.30 -5.63 18.26
CA VAL A 244 -11.18 -5.87 19.71
C VAL A 244 -9.76 -5.69 20.25
N LEU A 245 -8.74 -5.68 19.38
CA LEU A 245 -7.34 -5.62 19.78
C LEU A 245 -6.82 -4.19 20.00
N GLU A 246 -7.50 -3.16 19.49
CA GLU A 246 -7.04 -1.76 19.60
C GLU A 246 -6.77 -1.32 21.05
N GLU A 247 -7.61 -1.77 21.99
CA GLU A 247 -7.48 -1.47 23.43
C GLU A 247 -6.91 -2.66 24.23
N ALA A 248 -6.31 -3.65 23.54
CA ALA A 248 -5.73 -4.82 24.17
C ALA A 248 -4.26 -4.62 24.55
N PRO A 249 -3.74 -5.39 25.53
CA PRO A 249 -2.30 -5.41 25.79
C PRO A 249 -1.54 -5.85 24.53
N ASP A 250 -0.40 -5.22 24.27
CA ASP A 250 0.46 -5.54 23.11
C ASP A 250 0.82 -7.03 23.04
N SER A 251 0.94 -7.71 24.20
CA SER A 251 1.19 -9.14 24.26
C SER A 251 0.12 -9.98 23.57
N LEU A 252 -1.15 -9.56 23.64
CA LEU A 252 -2.25 -10.26 22.97
C LEU A 252 -2.17 -10.04 21.45
N ALA A 253 -1.94 -8.79 21.03
CA ALA A 253 -1.80 -8.45 19.62
C ALA A 253 -0.61 -9.18 18.97
N HIS A 254 0.51 -9.32 19.69
CA HIS A 254 1.69 -10.06 19.25
C HIS A 254 1.44 -11.57 19.11
N GLN A 255 0.74 -12.19 20.07
CA GLN A 255 0.38 -13.62 19.97
C GLN A 255 -0.49 -13.90 18.75
N VAL A 256 -1.46 -13.03 18.48
CA VAL A 256 -2.29 -13.11 17.26
C VAL A 256 -1.43 -12.95 16.01
N ASP A 257 -0.54 -11.95 15.98
CA ASP A 257 0.31 -11.70 14.80
C ASP A 257 1.22 -12.90 14.49
N TRP A 258 1.87 -13.47 15.51
CA TRP A 258 2.74 -14.64 15.36
C TRP A 258 2.01 -15.88 14.85
N SER A 259 0.82 -16.18 15.40
CA SER A 259 0.05 -17.34 14.92
C SER A 259 -0.42 -17.16 13.48
N LEU A 260 -0.95 -15.97 13.12
CA LEU A 260 -1.41 -15.71 11.76
C LEU A 260 -0.26 -15.65 10.74
N GLN A 261 0.92 -15.18 11.16
CA GLN A 261 2.14 -15.26 10.35
C GLN A 261 2.55 -16.72 10.13
N GLY A 262 2.58 -17.53 11.19
CA GLY A 262 2.87 -18.97 11.09
C GLY A 262 1.87 -19.73 10.22
N TYR A 263 0.58 -19.41 10.28
CA TYR A 263 -0.43 -19.94 9.37
C TYR A 263 -0.13 -19.57 7.92
N SER A 264 0.17 -18.29 7.66
CA SER A 264 0.48 -17.78 6.33
C SER A 264 1.73 -18.41 5.72
N ASP A 265 2.74 -18.71 6.55
CA ASP A 265 3.97 -19.37 6.10
C ASP A 265 3.74 -20.82 5.65
N ARG A 266 2.77 -21.51 6.26
CA ARG A 266 2.39 -22.90 5.96
C ARG A 266 1.36 -23.04 4.83
N ALA A 267 0.64 -21.97 4.50
CA ALA A 267 -0.37 -21.98 3.44
C ALA A 267 0.29 -22.22 2.07
N GLN A 268 -0.24 -23.20 1.32
CA GLN A 268 0.28 -23.57 -0.01
C GLN A 268 -0.61 -23.06 -1.16
N ASP A 269 -1.92 -23.02 -0.93
CA ASP A 269 -2.92 -22.69 -1.96
C ASP A 269 -3.49 -21.28 -1.84
N GLU A 270 -3.03 -20.53 -0.85
CA GLU A 270 -3.48 -19.17 -0.60
C GLU A 270 -2.32 -18.18 -0.66
N TYR A 271 -2.59 -17.00 -1.21
CA TYR A 271 -1.62 -15.95 -1.44
C TYR A 271 -2.10 -14.66 -0.78
N GLY A 272 -1.19 -13.69 -0.60
CA GLY A 272 -1.57 -12.35 -0.18
C GLY A 272 -2.37 -11.61 -1.26
N TYR A 273 -2.96 -10.48 -0.88
CA TYR A 273 -3.60 -9.57 -1.84
C TYR A 273 -2.58 -9.04 -2.85
N THR A 274 -2.92 -9.13 -4.13
CA THR A 274 -2.15 -8.55 -5.24
C THR A 274 -2.99 -7.51 -5.97
N VAL A 275 -2.37 -6.82 -6.92
CA VAL A 275 -3.11 -5.87 -7.77
C VAL A 275 -4.21 -6.59 -8.55
N ALA A 276 -4.06 -7.88 -8.88
CA ALA A 276 -5.08 -8.69 -9.56
C ALA A 276 -6.42 -8.77 -8.80
N ASP A 277 -6.41 -8.57 -7.48
CA ASP A 277 -7.62 -8.63 -6.64
C ASP A 277 -8.45 -7.34 -6.64
N LEU A 278 -7.94 -6.27 -7.26
CA LEU A 278 -8.70 -5.04 -7.44
C LEU A 278 -9.70 -5.18 -8.59
N THR A 279 -10.87 -4.56 -8.44
CA THR A 279 -11.83 -4.45 -9.55
C THR A 279 -11.19 -3.68 -10.71
N THR A 280 -11.62 -3.97 -11.93
CA THR A 280 -11.12 -3.28 -13.13
C THR A 280 -11.26 -1.77 -13.02
N GLU A 281 -12.43 -1.29 -12.59
CA GLU A 281 -12.69 0.14 -12.39
C GLU A 281 -11.72 0.78 -11.38
N MET A 282 -11.48 0.13 -10.24
CA MET A 282 -10.56 0.63 -9.22
C MET A 282 -9.13 0.68 -9.73
N ARG A 283 -8.71 -0.36 -10.47
CA ARG A 283 -7.38 -0.42 -11.08
C ARG A 283 -7.18 0.74 -12.06
N GLU A 284 -8.09 0.91 -13.01
CA GLU A 284 -7.99 1.94 -14.05
C GLU A 284 -7.92 3.34 -13.43
N ARG A 285 -8.75 3.64 -12.43
CA ARG A 285 -8.75 4.93 -11.73
C ARG A 285 -7.43 5.19 -11.00
N LEU A 286 -6.88 4.17 -10.32
CA LEU A 286 -5.61 4.30 -9.62
C LEU A 286 -4.43 4.46 -10.58
N GLU A 287 -4.42 3.70 -11.68
CA GLU A 287 -3.41 3.80 -12.72
C GLU A 287 -3.41 5.18 -13.37
N GLN A 288 -4.58 5.68 -13.78
CA GLN A 288 -4.70 7.02 -14.37
C GLN A 288 -4.17 8.12 -13.45
N HIS A 289 -4.41 8.02 -12.13
CA HIS A 289 -3.96 9.01 -11.16
C HIS A 289 -2.46 8.91 -10.85
N LEU A 290 -1.97 7.69 -10.58
CA LEU A 290 -0.63 7.45 -10.07
C LEU A 290 0.43 7.35 -11.17
N LEU A 291 0.12 6.68 -12.29
CA LEU A 291 1.08 6.53 -13.39
C LEU A 291 1.31 7.86 -14.10
N LYS A 292 0.30 8.72 -14.19
CA LYS A 292 0.47 10.09 -14.71
C LYS A 292 1.47 10.90 -13.87
N GLN A 293 1.49 10.71 -12.56
CA GLN A 293 2.48 11.36 -11.68
C GLN A 293 3.88 10.74 -11.82
N MET A 294 3.96 9.47 -12.25
CA MET A 294 5.21 8.75 -12.43
C MET A 294 5.87 9.04 -13.80
N THR A 295 5.11 9.56 -14.77
CA THR A 295 5.62 9.96 -16.10
C THR A 295 6.95 10.72 -16.07
N PRO A 296 7.09 11.86 -15.37
CA PRO A 296 8.36 12.61 -15.35
C PRO A 296 9.52 11.82 -14.74
N VAL A 297 9.23 10.88 -13.83
CA VAL A 297 10.23 10.00 -13.21
C VAL A 297 10.75 8.98 -14.21
N VAL A 298 9.85 8.35 -14.99
CA VAL A 298 10.21 7.37 -16.03
C VAL A 298 10.89 8.03 -17.22
N GLU A 299 10.51 9.26 -17.57
CA GLU A 299 11.17 10.03 -18.63
C GLU A 299 12.62 10.35 -18.30
N ARG A 300 12.93 10.70 -17.04
CA ARG A 300 14.31 10.95 -16.59
C ARG A 300 15.09 9.66 -16.32
N PHE A 301 14.43 8.63 -15.81
CA PHE A 301 15.02 7.33 -15.45
C PHE A 301 14.27 6.18 -16.14
N PRO A 302 14.59 5.89 -17.42
CA PRO A 302 13.88 4.86 -18.21
C PRO A 302 13.91 3.45 -17.59
N GLU A 303 14.90 3.13 -16.75
CA GLU A 303 15.00 1.86 -16.03
C GLU A 303 13.83 1.64 -15.06
N LEU A 304 13.19 2.72 -14.60
CA LEU A 304 12.02 2.67 -13.73
C LEU A 304 10.72 2.36 -14.47
N LYS A 305 10.74 2.25 -15.80
CA LYS A 305 9.56 1.84 -16.59
C LYS A 305 8.99 0.50 -16.10
N ALA A 306 9.85 -0.44 -15.72
CA ALA A 306 9.45 -1.73 -15.17
C ALA A 306 8.68 -1.61 -13.83
N ALA A 307 8.81 -0.51 -13.09
CA ALA A 307 8.01 -0.23 -11.90
C ALA A 307 6.67 0.42 -12.23
N ALA A 308 6.53 1.06 -13.40
CA ALA A 308 5.25 1.61 -13.89
C ALA A 308 4.39 0.56 -14.60
N GLU A 309 5.02 -0.51 -15.10
CA GLU A 309 4.32 -1.63 -15.73
C GLU A 309 3.92 -2.64 -14.64
N LEU A 310 2.63 -3.00 -14.59
CA LEU A 310 2.20 -4.13 -13.76
C LEU A 310 2.78 -5.43 -14.35
N PRO A 311 3.30 -6.34 -13.52
CA PRO A 311 3.55 -7.69 -13.99
C PRO A 311 2.24 -8.24 -14.57
N HIS A 312 2.28 -8.75 -15.79
CA HIS A 312 1.21 -9.59 -16.31
C HIS A 312 1.14 -10.83 -15.41
N GLU A 313 0.34 -10.77 -14.34
CA GLU A 313 -0.06 -11.95 -13.61
C GLU A 313 -0.95 -12.74 -14.57
N GLY A 314 -0.36 -13.73 -15.24
CA GLY A 314 -1.05 -14.57 -16.19
C GLY A 314 -2.30 -15.16 -15.57
N GLY A 315 -3.47 -14.70 -16.01
CA GLY A 315 -4.77 -15.36 -15.92
C GLY A 315 -5.09 -16.06 -14.59
N ARG A 316 -4.66 -15.55 -13.44
CA ARG A 316 -5.15 -16.06 -12.16
C ARG A 316 -6.47 -15.37 -11.93
N ALA A 317 -7.55 -16.08 -12.26
CA ALA A 317 -8.91 -15.61 -12.06
C ALA A 317 -9.01 -14.96 -10.68
N ALA A 318 -9.58 -13.75 -10.63
CA ALA A 318 -10.03 -13.16 -9.37
C ALA A 318 -10.88 -14.23 -8.69
N GLY A 319 -10.31 -14.88 -7.68
CA GLY A 319 -11.01 -15.90 -6.93
C GLY A 319 -12.09 -15.18 -6.18
N ALA A 320 -13.27 -15.04 -6.79
CA ALA A 320 -14.53 -14.68 -6.15
C ALA A 320 -15.00 -15.81 -5.22
N GLY A 321 -14.05 -16.51 -4.59
CA GLY A 321 -14.29 -17.50 -3.56
C GLY A 321 -14.51 -16.79 -2.24
N VAL A 322 -15.50 -17.26 -1.49
CA VAL A 322 -15.67 -16.91 -0.09
C VAL A 322 -14.36 -17.25 0.64
N LEU A 323 -13.71 -16.25 1.24
CA LEU A 323 -12.52 -16.48 2.06
C LEU A 323 -12.89 -17.37 3.24
N ASP A 324 -12.17 -18.49 3.43
CA ASP A 324 -12.33 -19.32 4.61
C ASP A 324 -11.61 -18.68 5.79
N LEU A 325 -12.38 -17.97 6.63
CA LEU A 325 -11.87 -17.35 7.85
C LEU A 325 -11.82 -18.34 9.03
N ARG A 326 -12.39 -19.54 8.89
CA ARG A 326 -12.39 -20.57 9.94
C ARG A 326 -11.04 -21.27 10.03
N ALA A 327 -10.38 -21.52 8.92
CA ALA A 327 -9.04 -22.12 8.89
C ALA A 327 -7.99 -21.30 9.68
N PRO A 328 -7.78 -19.99 9.42
CA PRO A 328 -6.82 -19.20 10.21
C PRO A 328 -7.27 -19.02 11.66
N LEU A 329 -8.58 -18.98 11.95
CA LEU A 329 -9.08 -18.94 13.33
C LEU A 329 -8.79 -20.24 14.09
N ALA A 330 -8.97 -21.39 13.44
CA ALA A 330 -8.67 -22.69 14.03
C ALA A 330 -7.16 -22.83 14.33
N ALA A 331 -6.30 -22.32 13.45
CA ALA A 331 -4.87 -22.24 13.70
C ALA A 331 -4.56 -21.36 14.92
N LEU A 332 -5.18 -20.17 15.01
CA LEU A 332 -5.05 -19.30 16.18
C LEU A 332 -5.54 -19.95 17.48
N GLN A 333 -6.65 -20.69 17.43
CA GLN A 333 -7.18 -21.44 18.58
C GLN A 333 -6.21 -22.55 19.04
N ALA A 334 -5.51 -23.19 18.11
CA ALA A 334 -4.52 -24.22 18.42
C ALA A 334 -3.22 -23.63 18.99
N ASP A 335 -2.72 -22.55 18.38
CA ASP A 335 -1.45 -21.92 18.76
C ASP A 335 -1.58 -21.10 20.06
N ALA A 336 -2.71 -20.40 20.25
CA ALA A 336 -2.92 -19.46 21.35
C ALA A 336 -4.37 -19.52 21.92
N PRO A 337 -4.79 -20.64 22.53
CA PRO A 337 -6.17 -20.83 23.01
C PRO A 337 -6.60 -19.78 24.05
N LYS A 338 -5.67 -19.35 24.92
CA LYS A 338 -5.93 -18.29 25.92
C LYS A 338 -6.19 -16.94 25.26
N ALA A 339 -5.45 -16.60 24.21
CA ALA A 339 -5.65 -15.36 23.46
C ALA A 339 -7.04 -15.33 22.83
N VAL A 340 -7.49 -16.44 22.22
CA VAL A 340 -8.84 -16.51 21.65
C VAL A 340 -9.92 -16.39 22.71
N GLN A 341 -9.71 -16.99 23.89
CA GLN A 341 -10.65 -16.84 25.00
C GLN A 341 -10.75 -15.38 25.47
N GLU A 342 -9.62 -14.68 25.59
CA GLU A 342 -9.60 -13.26 25.96
C GLU A 342 -10.29 -12.39 24.89
N ILE A 343 -10.04 -12.67 23.61
CA ILE A 343 -10.72 -12.04 22.47
C ILE A 343 -12.23 -12.23 22.55
N ARG A 344 -12.70 -13.44 22.86
CA ARG A 344 -14.15 -13.73 23.02
C ARG A 344 -14.77 -12.94 24.17
N VAL A 345 -14.10 -12.87 25.32
CA VAL A 345 -14.57 -12.11 26.49
C VAL A 345 -14.70 -10.62 26.13
N ARG A 346 -13.66 -10.03 25.55
CA ARG A 346 -13.67 -8.63 25.11
C ARG A 346 -14.74 -8.36 24.05
N ALA A 347 -14.93 -9.28 23.10
CA ALA A 347 -15.97 -9.14 22.08
C ALA A 347 -17.38 -9.14 22.70
N VAL A 348 -17.63 -9.97 23.72
CA VAL A 348 -18.90 -9.95 24.46
C VAL A 348 -19.07 -8.62 25.21
N GLU A 349 -18.04 -8.14 25.89
CA GLU A 349 -18.09 -6.85 26.61
C GLU A 349 -18.40 -5.67 25.68
N LEU A 350 -17.72 -5.58 24.53
CA LEU A 350 -17.95 -4.52 23.54
C LEU A 350 -19.34 -4.59 22.92
N ARG A 351 -19.86 -5.80 22.67
CA ARG A 351 -21.23 -6.02 22.20
C ARG A 351 -22.23 -5.52 23.24
N ASP A 352 -22.03 -5.87 24.51
CA ASP A 352 -22.92 -5.49 25.61
C ASP A 352 -22.87 -3.98 25.90
N GLN A 353 -21.76 -3.32 25.54
CA GLN A 353 -21.63 -1.86 25.51
C GLN A 353 -22.29 -1.19 24.29
N GLY A 354 -22.86 -1.97 23.36
CA GLY A 354 -23.63 -1.48 22.21
C GLY A 354 -22.83 -1.28 20.93
N ARG A 355 -21.61 -1.80 20.83
CA ARG A 355 -20.84 -1.76 19.57
C ARG A 355 -21.50 -2.66 18.51
N GLN A 356 -21.69 -2.12 17.31
CA GLN A 356 -22.47 -2.78 16.25
C GLN A 356 -21.99 -2.43 14.83
N ASP A 357 -20.72 -2.03 14.66
CA ASP A 357 -20.19 -1.80 13.31
C ASP A 357 -20.08 -3.12 12.53
N TYR A 358 -20.21 -3.05 11.20
CA TYR A 358 -20.27 -4.24 10.36
C TYR A 358 -19.06 -5.17 10.52
N ALA A 359 -17.85 -4.63 10.66
CA ALA A 359 -16.64 -5.44 10.83
C ALA A 359 -16.68 -6.19 12.17
N PHE A 360 -17.12 -5.52 13.23
CA PHE A 360 -17.31 -6.14 14.54
C PHE A 360 -18.40 -7.21 14.52
N CYS A 361 -19.57 -6.96 13.93
CA CYS A 361 -20.63 -7.97 13.81
C CYS A 361 -20.17 -9.21 13.02
N LYS A 362 -19.40 -9.02 11.94
CA LYS A 362 -18.79 -10.13 11.20
C LYS A 362 -17.80 -10.92 12.05
N LEU A 363 -17.05 -10.27 12.96
CA LEU A 363 -16.21 -10.98 13.92
C LEU A 363 -17.04 -11.82 14.89
N LEU A 364 -18.14 -11.29 15.42
CA LEU A 364 -19.02 -12.03 16.35
C LEU A 364 -19.57 -13.30 15.70
N ASP A 365 -20.03 -13.22 14.45
CA ASP A 365 -20.49 -14.37 13.67
C ASP A 365 -19.39 -15.44 13.52
N ILE A 366 -18.18 -15.03 13.15
CA ILE A 366 -17.01 -15.93 13.02
C ILE A 366 -16.65 -16.60 14.35
N LEU A 367 -16.77 -15.86 15.47
CA LEU A 367 -16.55 -16.41 16.80
C LEU A 367 -17.73 -17.26 17.29
N GLY A 368 -18.88 -17.27 16.60
CA GLY A 368 -20.10 -17.93 17.09
C GLY A 368 -20.66 -17.28 18.35
N ILE A 369 -20.52 -15.96 18.47
CA ILE A 369 -21.11 -15.16 19.55
C ILE A 369 -22.43 -14.61 19.02
N GLU A 370 -23.54 -14.87 19.72
CA GLU A 370 -24.84 -14.31 19.34
C GLU A 370 -24.83 -12.78 19.45
N PHE A 371 -25.44 -12.11 18.48
CA PHE A 371 -25.62 -10.67 18.47
C PHE A 371 -26.91 -10.30 17.75
N SER A 372 -27.44 -9.13 18.09
CA SER A 372 -28.54 -8.53 17.32
C SER A 372 -27.95 -7.84 16.10
N GLU A 373 -28.39 -8.25 14.90
CA GLU A 373 -28.02 -7.51 13.69
C GLU A 373 -28.47 -6.04 13.83
N PRO A 374 -27.57 -5.07 13.62
CA PRO A 374 -27.95 -3.67 13.67
C PRO A 374 -29.05 -3.43 12.64
N ALA A 375 -30.20 -2.94 13.10
CA ALA A 375 -31.20 -2.42 12.20
C ALA A 375 -30.55 -1.28 11.41
N GLY A 376 -30.64 -1.31 10.08
CA GLY A 376 -30.11 -0.22 9.24
C GLY A 376 -30.56 1.13 9.80
N GLU A 377 -29.64 2.11 9.86
CA GLU A 377 -29.79 3.36 10.63
C GLU A 377 -31.09 4.13 10.35
N LYS A 378 -31.75 3.85 9.23
CA LYS A 378 -33.18 4.11 9.00
C LYS A 378 -33.80 2.92 8.30
N PRO A 379 -35.03 2.49 8.67
CA PRO A 379 -35.77 1.56 7.84
C PRO A 379 -35.92 2.18 6.45
N THR A 380 -35.24 1.60 5.46
CA THR A 380 -35.36 2.03 4.07
C THR A 380 -36.83 1.90 3.68
N PRO A 381 -37.50 2.97 3.21
CA PRO A 381 -38.92 2.90 2.92
C PRO A 381 -39.19 1.80 1.89
N GLY A 382 -39.88 0.74 2.32
CA GLY A 382 -40.31 -0.34 1.44
C GLY A 382 -41.51 0.07 0.58
N LEU A 383 -42.09 -0.92 -0.12
CA LEU A 383 -43.32 -0.71 -0.89
C LEU A 383 -44.45 -0.15 0.00
N THR A 384 -45.21 0.83 -0.48
CA THR A 384 -46.44 1.24 0.20
C THR A 384 -47.54 0.20 0.00
N GLU A 385 -48.61 0.27 0.80
CA GLU A 385 -49.78 -0.58 0.60
C GLU A 385 -50.38 -0.43 -0.81
N HIS A 386 -50.36 0.78 -1.36
CA HIS A 386 -50.82 1.04 -2.73
C HIS A 386 -49.92 0.36 -3.78
N GLN A 387 -48.60 0.40 -3.59
CA GLN A 387 -47.65 -0.27 -4.49
C GLN A 387 -47.82 -1.78 -4.42
N ARG A 388 -47.93 -2.36 -3.20
CA ARG A 388 -48.21 -3.79 -3.02
C ARG A 388 -49.50 -4.21 -3.73
N LYS A 389 -50.59 -3.44 -3.56
CA LYS A 389 -51.86 -3.69 -4.26
C LYS A 389 -51.75 -3.57 -5.78
N THR A 390 -50.89 -2.70 -6.28
CA THR A 390 -50.71 -2.49 -7.71
C THR A 390 -49.89 -3.60 -8.36
N LEU A 391 -48.86 -4.08 -7.67
CA LEU A 391 -48.04 -5.22 -8.13
C LEU A 391 -48.77 -6.55 -8.01
N ASN A 392 -49.74 -6.67 -7.10
CA ASN A 392 -50.53 -7.88 -6.88
C ASN A 392 -51.78 -7.99 -7.79
N LYS A 393 -51.90 -7.16 -8.83
CA LYS A 393 -53.00 -7.28 -9.80
C LYS A 393 -52.66 -8.33 -10.85
N ASP A 394 -53.63 -9.17 -11.22
CA ASP A 394 -53.46 -10.22 -12.23
C ASP A 394 -53.05 -9.68 -13.62
N ASN A 395 -53.26 -8.39 -13.87
CA ASN A 395 -52.90 -7.70 -15.10
C ASN A 395 -51.69 -6.76 -14.97
N ALA A 396 -50.93 -6.83 -13.86
CA ALA A 396 -49.72 -6.04 -13.68
C ALA A 396 -48.64 -6.48 -14.68
N GLY A 397 -48.24 -5.57 -15.56
CA GLY A 397 -47.23 -5.82 -16.58
C GLY A 397 -45.84 -5.29 -16.19
N GLU A 398 -44.83 -5.59 -17.01
CA GLU A 398 -43.45 -5.11 -16.86
C GLU A 398 -43.35 -3.60 -16.59
N ALA A 399 -44.14 -2.80 -17.31
CA ALA A 399 -44.20 -1.35 -17.15
C ALA A 399 -44.69 -0.92 -15.76
N ASP A 400 -45.59 -1.69 -15.12
CA ASP A 400 -46.10 -1.40 -13.78
C ASP A 400 -45.09 -1.74 -12.70
N TYR A 401 -44.34 -2.85 -12.85
CA TYR A 401 -43.23 -3.20 -11.95
C TYR A 401 -42.11 -2.14 -12.00
N LEU A 402 -41.70 -1.74 -13.21
CA LEU A 402 -40.66 -0.73 -13.41
C LEU A 402 -41.10 0.66 -12.90
N ARG A 403 -42.37 1.02 -13.08
CA ARG A 403 -42.93 2.26 -12.52
C ARG A 403 -42.88 2.27 -11.00
N GLU A 404 -43.27 1.17 -10.34
CA GLU A 404 -43.23 1.11 -8.87
C GLU A 404 -41.82 1.03 -8.31
N LEU A 405 -40.90 0.36 -9.02
CA LEU A 405 -39.47 0.37 -8.70
C LEU A 405 -38.90 1.79 -8.77
N ALA A 406 -39.23 2.56 -9.81
CA ALA A 406 -38.80 3.95 -9.93
C ALA A 406 -39.28 4.82 -8.76
N VAL A 407 -40.56 4.68 -8.35
CA VAL A 407 -41.11 5.43 -7.21
C VAL A 407 -40.47 5.00 -5.89
N LEU A 408 -40.13 3.72 -5.74
CA LEU A 408 -39.41 3.21 -4.57
C LEU A 408 -38.01 3.82 -4.47
N LEU A 409 -37.25 3.80 -5.57
CA LEU A 409 -35.90 4.38 -5.66
C LEU A 409 -35.92 5.89 -5.44
N GLU A 410 -36.89 6.60 -6.02
CA GLU A 410 -37.09 8.03 -5.81
C GLU A 410 -37.32 8.36 -4.32
N ARG A 411 -38.10 7.55 -3.60
CA ARG A 411 -38.35 7.72 -2.15
C ARG A 411 -37.12 7.45 -1.29
N GLN A 412 -36.16 6.70 -1.80
CA GLN A 412 -34.87 6.44 -1.16
C GLN A 412 -33.82 7.51 -1.51
N GLY A 413 -34.15 8.48 -2.38
CA GLY A 413 -33.23 9.52 -2.82
C GLY A 413 -32.27 9.08 -3.94
N LEU A 414 -32.46 7.88 -4.49
CA LEU A 414 -31.68 7.31 -5.59
C LEU A 414 -32.25 7.79 -6.93
N LEU A 415 -32.05 9.08 -7.23
CA LEU A 415 -32.76 9.76 -8.32
C LEU A 415 -32.30 9.30 -9.72
N GLU A 416 -31.02 8.97 -9.89
CA GLU A 416 -30.45 8.49 -11.15
C GLU A 416 -31.01 7.10 -11.50
N ASP A 417 -31.03 6.18 -10.53
CA ASP A 417 -31.61 4.84 -10.69
C ASP A 417 -33.13 4.88 -10.88
N ALA A 418 -33.80 5.81 -10.19
CA ALA A 418 -35.23 6.05 -10.38
C ALA A 418 -35.53 6.54 -11.81
N LEU A 419 -34.69 7.41 -12.36
CA LEU A 419 -34.81 7.90 -13.73
C LEU A 419 -34.61 6.76 -14.73
N PHE A 420 -33.59 5.93 -14.54
CA PHE A 420 -33.36 4.75 -15.37
C PHE A 420 -34.59 3.82 -15.39
N ALA A 421 -35.12 3.48 -14.23
CA ALA A 421 -36.27 2.58 -14.11
C ALA A 421 -37.54 3.16 -14.76
N ILE A 422 -37.82 4.46 -14.59
CA ILE A 422 -39.02 5.08 -15.18
C ILE A 422 -38.90 5.25 -16.70
N GLU A 423 -37.69 5.43 -17.24
CA GLU A 423 -37.46 5.44 -18.68
C GLU A 423 -37.70 4.08 -19.32
N ARG A 424 -37.27 2.99 -18.66
CA ARG A 424 -37.61 1.63 -19.10
C ARG A 424 -39.12 1.38 -19.05
N ALA A 425 -39.80 1.86 -18.00
CA ALA A 425 -41.26 1.79 -17.91
C ALA A 425 -41.94 2.54 -19.08
N LEU A 426 -41.42 3.73 -19.43
CA LEU A 426 -41.97 4.56 -20.51
C LEU A 426 -41.76 3.94 -21.89
N GLN A 427 -40.62 3.28 -22.14
CA GLN A 427 -40.39 2.52 -23.37
C GLN A 427 -41.43 1.41 -23.57
N LYS A 428 -41.84 0.76 -22.48
CA LYS A 428 -42.83 -0.33 -22.50
C LYS A 428 -44.27 0.17 -22.57
N ARG A 429 -44.56 1.38 -22.07
CA ARG A 429 -45.89 2.02 -22.15
C ARG A 429 -45.75 3.53 -22.44
N PRO A 430 -45.46 3.91 -23.70
CA PRO A 430 -45.16 5.30 -24.07
C PRO A 430 -46.30 6.30 -23.80
N THR A 431 -47.54 5.83 -23.88
CA THR A 431 -48.76 6.61 -23.63
C THR A 431 -49.15 6.67 -22.15
N GLY A 432 -48.36 6.08 -21.25
CA GLY A 432 -48.63 6.02 -19.82
C GLY A 432 -48.46 7.38 -19.13
N LEU A 433 -49.55 8.15 -19.01
CA LEU A 433 -49.53 9.50 -18.42
C LEU A 433 -48.96 9.52 -16.98
N GLY A 434 -49.26 8.49 -16.18
CA GLY A 434 -48.69 8.34 -14.84
C GLY A 434 -47.17 8.14 -14.83
N ILE A 435 -46.62 7.44 -15.83
CA ILE A 435 -45.17 7.20 -15.98
C ILE A 435 -44.48 8.50 -16.40
N GLN A 436 -45.07 9.23 -17.36
CA GLN A 436 -44.57 10.53 -17.83
C GLN A 436 -44.52 11.55 -16.68
N ASN A 437 -45.56 11.61 -15.85
CA ASN A 437 -45.60 12.51 -14.70
C ASN A 437 -44.56 12.18 -13.62
N ILE A 438 -44.29 10.88 -13.38
CA ILE A 438 -43.24 10.46 -12.45
C ILE A 438 -41.86 10.82 -13.02
N LYS A 439 -41.61 10.61 -14.31
CA LYS A 439 -40.36 11.02 -14.98
C LYS A 439 -40.10 12.52 -14.84
N ALA A 440 -41.08 13.35 -15.20
CA ALA A 440 -40.95 14.81 -15.10
C ALA A 440 -40.68 15.26 -13.65
N ARG A 441 -41.27 14.59 -12.66
CA ARG A 441 -41.01 14.86 -11.24
C ARG A 441 -39.58 14.51 -10.83
N ILE A 442 -39.06 13.36 -11.26
CA ILE A 442 -37.68 12.91 -10.97
C ILE A 442 -36.67 13.85 -11.63
N GLU A 443 -36.88 14.21 -12.90
CA GLU A 443 -36.04 15.16 -13.65
C GLU A 443 -35.98 16.53 -12.96
N LYS A 444 -37.12 17.05 -12.50
CA LYS A 444 -37.16 18.30 -11.74
C LYS A 444 -36.36 18.23 -10.44
N LYS A 445 -36.38 17.09 -9.74
CA LYS A 445 -35.59 16.88 -8.52
C LYS A 445 -34.09 16.82 -8.82
N LEU A 446 -33.68 16.15 -9.90
CA LEU A 446 -32.29 16.11 -10.36
C LEU A 446 -31.78 17.52 -10.70
N GLN A 447 -32.54 18.30 -11.48
CA GLN A 447 -32.20 19.69 -11.80
C GLN A 447 -32.07 20.58 -10.55
N SER A 448 -32.96 20.40 -9.57
CA SER A 448 -32.91 21.15 -8.32
C SER A 448 -31.68 20.78 -7.47
N ARG A 449 -31.23 19.51 -7.52
CA ARG A 449 -30.03 19.02 -6.84
C ARG A 449 -28.75 19.56 -7.49
N GLU A 450 -28.70 19.59 -8.81
CA GLU A 450 -27.58 20.17 -9.56
C GLU A 450 -27.47 21.68 -9.30
N THR A 451 -28.58 22.41 -9.39
CA THR A 451 -28.60 23.87 -9.14
C THR A 451 -28.20 24.20 -7.69
N GLY A 452 -28.60 23.36 -6.73
CA GLY A 452 -28.21 23.49 -5.33
C GLY A 452 -26.74 23.20 -5.07
N LEU A 453 -26.15 22.20 -5.74
CA LEU A 453 -24.70 21.93 -5.67
C LEU A 453 -23.90 23.11 -6.24
N THR A 454 -24.31 23.66 -7.39
CA THR A 454 -23.63 24.80 -8.04
C THR A 454 -23.64 26.06 -7.15
N ALA A 455 -24.78 26.34 -6.50
CA ALA A 455 -24.90 27.47 -5.58
C ALA A 455 -24.09 27.32 -4.27
N LEU A 456 -23.82 26.08 -3.85
CA LEU A 456 -22.95 25.77 -2.70
C LEU A 456 -21.47 25.92 -3.07
N THR A 457 -21.08 25.51 -4.29
CA THR A 457 -19.71 25.69 -4.79
C THR A 457 -19.36 27.17 -5.02
N ASP A 458 -20.30 27.99 -5.49
CA ASP A 458 -20.08 29.43 -5.69
C ASP A 458 -19.91 30.19 -4.36
N ARG A 459 -20.65 29.82 -3.31
CA ARG A 459 -20.48 30.41 -1.96
C ARG A 459 -19.18 30.01 -1.27
N THR A 460 -18.66 28.81 -1.54
CA THR A 460 -17.35 28.41 -1.04
C THR A 460 -16.21 29.10 -1.77
N ALA A 461 -16.38 29.49 -3.04
CA ALA A 461 -15.39 30.25 -3.80
C ALA A 461 -15.31 31.73 -3.34
N GLU A 462 -16.42 32.37 -3.01
CA GLU A 462 -16.46 33.75 -2.48
C GLU A 462 -15.90 33.87 -1.05
N ALA A 463 -15.92 32.78 -0.26
CA ALA A 463 -15.35 32.76 1.09
C ALA A 463 -13.83 32.50 1.13
N SER A 464 -13.23 32.09 0.00
CA SER A 464 -11.77 31.88 -0.13
C SER A 464 -11.01 33.09 -0.67
N ASP A 465 -11.71 34.15 -1.07
CA ASP A 465 -11.15 35.43 -1.55
C ASP A 465 -11.31 36.58 -0.52
N GLN A 466 -11.57 36.26 0.76
CA GLN A 466 -11.57 37.19 1.89
C GLN A 466 -10.51 36.88 2.93
#